data_AF-A0A9C7G6G8-F1
#
_entry.id   AF-A0A9C7G6G8-F1
#
_cell.length_a   1.000
_cell.length_b   1.000
_cell.length_c   1.000
_cell.angle_alpha   90.00
_cell.angle_beta   90.00
_cell.angle_gamma   90.00
#
_symmetry.space_group_name_H-M   'P 1'
#
loop_
_entity.id
_entity.type
_entity.pdbx_description
1 polymer ?
#
loop_
_entity_poly.entity_id
_entity_poly.type
_entity_poly.pdbx_seq_one_letter_code
_entity_poly.pdbx_strand_id
1 'polypeptide(L)'
;MKKLMSLLGFVLVLGMIAGCSNQGSGKNEVQPTITLEEMSLKIKEQIAADMKEQGAGEDVLVDGKLQSYIEVDLLDDKDPSTSIYLEKMQLNKEEVEDGLVLAAMMNVNSDEIILLKAKDEKHVKSLKEALEREKEAQIKTWEIYLPDQFEKVKNNVIKTNGNYLLYVTSGNPEKIEAIFDSYFK
;
A
#
# COMPACT_ATOMS: atom_id res chain seq x y z
N MET A 1 4.24 -56.86 -59.18
CA MET A 1 4.06 -56.56 -60.62
C MET A 1 4.06 -55.05 -60.81
N LYS A 2 5.00 -54.57 -61.64
CA LYS A 2 5.01 -53.31 -62.42
C LYS A 2 4.86 -52.00 -61.61
N LYS A 3 5.98 -51.41 -61.13
CA LYS A 3 6.86 -50.40 -61.79
C LYS A 3 6.16 -49.02 -61.87
N LEU A 4 6.69 -47.89 -61.41
CA LEU A 4 7.97 -47.18 -61.68
C LEU A 4 8.23 -46.18 -60.50
N MET A 5 9.42 -46.09 -59.88
CA MET A 5 10.58 -45.21 -60.25
C MET A 5 10.20 -43.73 -60.47
N SER A 6 10.60 -42.76 -59.64
CA SER A 6 11.95 -42.20 -59.34
C SER A 6 12.11 -40.82 -59.99
N LEU A 7 12.49 -39.80 -59.19
CA LEU A 7 13.46 -38.71 -59.43
C LEU A 7 13.08 -37.48 -58.58
N LEU A 8 13.78 -37.19 -57.48
CA LEU A 8 14.99 -36.34 -57.37
C LEU A 8 14.81 -34.90 -57.88
N GLY A 9 14.81 -33.95 -56.94
CA GLY A 9 14.90 -32.51 -57.17
C GLY A 9 15.39 -31.81 -55.90
N PHE A 10 16.70 -31.86 -55.70
CA PHE A 10 17.45 -31.26 -54.61
C PHE A 10 17.55 -29.74 -54.84
N VAL A 11 17.03 -28.90 -53.94
CA VAL A 11 17.46 -27.50 -53.84
C VAL A 11 17.74 -27.18 -52.38
N LEU A 12 19.02 -27.24 -52.08
CA LEU A 12 19.66 -26.89 -50.82
C LEU A 12 20.14 -25.44 -51.00
N VAL A 13 19.53 -24.48 -50.31
CA VAL A 13 20.10 -23.13 -50.18
C VAL A 13 20.42 -22.91 -48.71
N LEU A 14 21.68 -23.18 -48.39
CA LEU A 14 22.37 -22.65 -47.21
C LEU A 14 22.86 -21.24 -47.58
N GLY A 15 22.33 -20.23 -46.89
CA GLY A 15 22.92 -18.90 -46.81
C GLY A 15 23.18 -18.56 -45.35
N MET A 16 24.46 -18.45 -44.99
CA MET A 16 24.95 -18.19 -43.64
C MET A 16 24.70 -16.73 -43.20
N ILE A 17 24.26 -16.59 -41.95
CA ILE A 17 24.69 -15.65 -40.89
C ILE A 17 25.29 -14.29 -41.32
N ALA A 18 24.60 -13.21 -40.97
CA ALA A 18 25.06 -12.18 -40.00
C ALA A 18 24.16 -10.94 -40.05
N GLY A 19 23.61 -10.52 -38.91
CA GLY A 19 22.97 -9.21 -38.76
C GLY A 19 21.96 -9.15 -37.62
N CYS A 20 22.44 -8.85 -36.42
CA CYS A 20 21.60 -8.44 -35.31
C CYS A 20 20.88 -7.13 -35.64
N SER A 21 19.56 -7.07 -35.49
CA SER A 21 18.87 -5.90 -34.91
C SER A 21 17.47 -6.29 -34.42
N ASN A 22 17.31 -6.19 -33.10
CA ASN A 22 16.15 -5.72 -32.34
C ASN A 22 14.79 -5.66 -33.07
N GLN A 23 13.80 -6.44 -32.58
CA GLN A 23 12.62 -5.90 -31.88
C GLN A 23 11.62 -7.06 -31.60
N GLY A 24 11.70 -7.61 -30.39
CA GLY A 24 10.63 -8.45 -29.85
C GLY A 24 9.50 -7.56 -29.34
N SER A 25 8.28 -7.79 -29.79
CA SER A 25 7.05 -7.23 -29.20
C SER A 25 6.17 -8.36 -28.69
N GLY A 26 6.64 -9.00 -27.62
CA GLY A 26 5.74 -9.67 -26.68
C GLY A 26 4.95 -8.57 -25.95
N LYS A 27 3.64 -8.55 -26.14
CA LYS A 27 2.74 -7.69 -25.35
C LYS A 27 2.76 -8.19 -23.91
N ASN A 28 3.60 -7.60 -23.08
CA ASN A 28 3.37 -7.62 -21.64
C ASN A 28 2.19 -6.68 -21.38
N GLU A 29 1.06 -7.25 -20.99
CA GLU A 29 0.03 -6.48 -20.29
C GLU A 29 0.69 -5.94 -19.02
N VAL A 30 0.92 -4.63 -18.98
CA VAL A 30 1.34 -3.94 -17.76
C VAL A 30 0.13 -3.99 -16.84
N GLN A 31 0.14 -4.90 -15.87
CA GLN A 31 -0.74 -4.77 -14.71
C GLN A 31 -0.46 -3.41 -14.08
N PRO A 32 -1.49 -2.60 -13.76
CA PRO A 32 -1.27 -1.33 -13.09
C PRO A 32 -0.55 -1.62 -11.77
N THR A 33 0.64 -1.06 -11.59
CA THR A 33 1.34 -1.11 -10.31
C THR A 33 0.49 -0.35 -9.31
N ILE A 34 -0.17 -1.06 -8.39
CA ILE A 34 -0.86 -0.45 -7.25
C ILE A 34 0.22 0.21 -6.39
N THR A 35 0.22 1.54 -6.32
CA THR A 35 1.12 2.29 -5.43
C THR A 35 0.39 2.66 -4.15
N LEU A 36 1.07 2.61 -3.00
CA LEU A 36 0.48 3.11 -1.75
C LEU A 36 0.21 4.61 -1.82
N GLU A 37 0.94 5.34 -2.67
CA GLU A 37 0.75 6.78 -2.88
C GLU A 37 -0.64 7.11 -3.47
N GLU A 38 -1.09 6.38 -4.51
CA GLU A 38 -2.43 6.56 -5.07
C GLU A 38 -3.52 6.19 -4.05
N MET A 39 -3.32 5.09 -3.32
CA MET A 39 -4.24 4.64 -2.28
C MET A 39 -4.33 5.65 -1.13
N SER A 40 -3.18 6.16 -0.69
CA SER A 40 -3.07 7.21 0.33
C SER A 40 -3.81 8.47 -0.11
N LEU A 41 -3.66 8.90 -1.37
CA LEU A 41 -4.38 10.06 -1.89
C LEU A 41 -5.91 9.87 -1.81
N LYS A 42 -6.42 8.69 -2.19
CA LYS A 42 -7.87 8.39 -2.06
C LYS A 42 -8.35 8.34 -0.63
N ILE A 43 -7.55 7.81 0.28
CA ILE A 43 -7.84 7.84 1.72
C ILE A 43 -7.87 9.29 2.23
N LYS A 44 -6.91 10.13 1.82
CA LYS A 44 -6.87 11.56 2.20
C LYS A 44 -8.09 12.33 1.67
N GLU A 45 -8.50 12.07 0.43
CA GLU A 45 -9.74 12.62 -0.14
C GLU A 45 -10.98 12.22 0.68
N GLN A 46 -11.08 10.95 1.08
CA GLN A 46 -12.18 10.46 1.89
C GLN A 46 -12.20 11.06 3.30
N ILE A 47 -11.04 11.16 3.96
CA ILE A 47 -10.93 11.81 5.28
C ILE A 47 -11.34 13.28 5.16
N ALA A 48 -10.90 13.98 4.11
CA ALA A 48 -11.27 15.37 3.89
C ALA A 48 -12.79 15.53 3.67
N ALA A 49 -13.42 14.62 2.94
CA ALA A 49 -14.87 14.61 2.77
C ALA A 49 -15.60 14.42 4.10
N ASP A 50 -15.17 13.43 4.91
CA ASP A 50 -15.75 13.17 6.24
C ASP A 50 -15.58 14.38 7.18
N MET A 51 -14.42 15.05 7.16
CA MET A 51 -14.19 16.27 7.95
C MET A 51 -15.11 17.42 7.53
N LYS A 52 -15.32 17.60 6.22
CA LYS A 52 -16.25 18.63 5.70
C LYS A 52 -17.69 18.34 6.10
N GLU A 53 -18.12 17.07 6.04
CA GLU A 53 -19.44 16.65 6.54
C GLU A 53 -19.62 16.96 8.04
N GLN A 54 -18.52 16.94 8.81
CA GLN A 54 -18.49 17.29 10.24
C GLN A 54 -18.32 18.80 10.50
N GLY A 55 -18.33 19.63 9.46
CA GLY A 55 -18.28 21.10 9.57
C GLY A 55 -16.87 21.69 9.54
N ALA A 56 -15.84 20.93 9.14
CA ALA A 56 -14.54 21.50 8.82
C ALA A 56 -14.64 22.41 7.57
N GLY A 57 -13.71 23.38 7.46
CA GLY A 57 -13.66 24.32 6.34
C GLY A 57 -13.28 23.68 5.00
N GLU A 58 -13.17 24.49 3.95
CA GLU A 58 -12.85 23.99 2.60
C GLU A 58 -11.40 23.51 2.45
N ASP A 59 -10.47 24.13 3.19
CA ASP A 59 -9.02 23.93 3.08
C ASP A 59 -8.49 22.77 3.94
N VAL A 60 -9.24 21.66 3.99
CA VAL A 60 -8.83 20.45 4.75
C VAL A 60 -7.72 19.68 4.03
N LEU A 61 -7.81 19.59 2.71
CA LEU A 61 -6.85 18.92 1.84
C LEU A 61 -6.31 19.93 0.83
N VAL A 62 -5.05 20.32 0.98
CA VAL A 62 -4.37 21.32 0.13
C VAL A 62 -3.14 20.66 -0.49
N ASP A 63 -3.01 20.71 -1.80
CA ASP A 63 -1.90 20.11 -2.55
C ASP A 63 -1.64 18.63 -2.19
N GLY A 64 -2.72 17.87 -1.98
CA GLY A 64 -2.65 16.46 -1.59
C GLY A 64 -2.27 16.19 -0.13
N LYS A 65 -2.21 17.23 0.72
CA LYS A 65 -1.85 17.11 2.15
C LYS A 65 -3.01 17.49 3.07
N LEU A 66 -3.32 16.59 4.00
CA LEU A 66 -4.29 16.85 5.06
C LEU A 66 -3.69 17.82 6.09
N GLN A 67 -4.32 18.98 6.28
CA GLN A 67 -3.73 20.05 7.10
C GLN A 67 -3.65 19.73 8.61
N SER A 68 -4.48 18.79 9.09
CA SER A 68 -4.51 18.36 10.50
C SER A 68 -3.81 17.03 10.76
N TYR A 69 -3.11 16.48 9.77
CA TYR A 69 -2.42 15.19 9.86
C TYR A 69 -0.95 15.33 9.50
N ILE A 70 -0.10 14.59 10.20
CA ILE A 70 1.23 14.28 9.68
C ILE A 70 1.14 13.14 8.68
N GLU A 71 2.03 13.17 7.69
CA GLU A 71 2.23 12.10 6.72
C GLU A 71 3.70 11.69 6.81
N VAL A 72 3.96 10.40 7.02
CA VAL A 72 5.31 9.86 7.19
C VAL A 72 5.53 8.75 6.18
N ASP A 73 6.56 8.90 5.36
CA ASP A 73 7.10 7.81 4.53
C ASP A 73 8.07 6.99 5.37
N LEU A 74 7.71 5.73 5.66
CA LEU A 74 8.50 4.82 6.50
C LEU A 74 9.84 4.41 5.85
N LEU A 75 10.06 4.78 4.58
CA LEU A 75 11.30 4.57 3.87
C LEU A 75 12.18 5.83 3.80
N ASP A 76 11.67 7.02 4.14
CA ASP A 76 12.49 8.24 4.18
C ASP A 76 13.29 8.34 5.49
N ASP A 77 14.56 7.95 5.44
CA ASP A 77 15.50 8.04 6.57
C ASP A 77 15.83 9.48 6.98
N LYS A 78 15.42 10.49 6.22
CA LYS A 78 15.65 11.90 6.54
C LYS A 78 14.53 12.48 7.41
N ASP A 79 13.35 11.87 7.40
CA ASP A 79 12.26 12.26 8.29
C ASP A 79 12.49 11.64 9.68
N PRO A 80 12.69 12.45 10.75
CA PRO A 80 12.87 11.92 12.10
C PRO A 80 11.65 11.14 12.62
N SER A 81 10.47 11.34 12.03
CA SER A 81 9.25 10.60 12.38
C SER A 81 9.36 9.13 11.96
N THR A 82 10.13 8.83 10.91
CA THR A 82 10.33 7.47 10.41
C THR A 82 10.88 6.54 11.48
N SER A 83 11.99 6.92 12.14
CA SER A 83 12.56 6.08 13.20
C SER A 83 11.61 5.91 14.39
N ILE A 84 10.83 6.95 14.72
CA ILE A 84 9.84 6.89 15.80
C ILE A 84 8.79 5.82 15.51
N TYR A 85 8.23 5.80 14.29
CA TYR A 85 7.21 4.82 13.91
C TYR A 85 7.78 3.40 13.80
N LEU A 86 8.98 3.25 13.24
CA LEU A 86 9.65 1.95 13.16
C LEU A 86 9.93 1.37 14.55
N GLU A 87 10.42 2.19 15.48
CA GLU A 87 10.68 1.78 16.87
C GLU A 87 9.39 1.49 17.63
N LYS A 88 8.39 2.40 17.55
CA LYS A 88 7.09 2.28 18.22
C LYS A 88 6.41 0.95 17.89
N MET A 89 6.34 0.61 16.60
CA MET A 89 5.71 -0.62 16.12
C MET A 89 6.63 -1.85 16.21
N GLN A 90 7.91 -1.65 16.53
CA GLN A 90 8.95 -2.67 16.38
C GLN A 90 8.93 -3.27 14.96
N LEU A 91 8.82 -2.39 13.96
CA LEU A 91 8.70 -2.75 12.57
C LEU A 91 10.09 -2.88 11.95
N ASN A 92 10.35 -4.01 11.31
CA ASN A 92 11.61 -4.24 10.60
C ASN A 92 11.54 -3.61 9.21
N LYS A 93 12.20 -2.45 9.02
CA LYS A 93 12.24 -1.74 7.73
C LYS A 93 12.71 -2.62 6.57
N GLU A 94 13.57 -3.60 6.83
CA GLU A 94 14.06 -4.51 5.77
C GLU A 94 12.98 -5.42 5.18
N GLU A 95 11.83 -5.53 5.83
CA GLU A 95 10.69 -6.35 5.39
C GLU A 95 9.68 -5.54 4.57
N VAL A 96 9.81 -4.22 4.54
CA VAL A 96 8.88 -3.26 3.91
C VAL A 96 9.39 -2.83 2.54
N GLU A 97 8.55 -3.02 1.52
CA GLU A 97 8.76 -2.51 0.16
C GLU A 97 8.30 -1.05 0.02
N ASP A 98 7.20 -0.69 0.70
CA ASP A 98 6.61 0.65 0.71
C ASP A 98 5.78 0.81 2.00
N GLY A 99 5.74 2.00 2.57
CA GLY A 99 5.06 2.23 3.85
C GLY A 99 4.72 3.69 4.11
N LEU A 100 3.45 3.97 4.39
CA LEU A 100 2.95 5.31 4.67
C LEU A 100 2.15 5.33 5.97
N VAL A 101 2.36 6.37 6.77
CA VAL A 101 1.55 6.66 7.96
C VAL A 101 0.86 8.00 7.79
N LEU A 102 -0.44 8.05 8.09
CA LEU A 102 -1.21 9.27 8.29
C LEU A 102 -1.69 9.29 9.73
N ALA A 103 -1.34 10.30 10.52
CA ALA A 103 -1.77 10.40 11.91
C ALA A 103 -2.19 11.82 12.26
N ALA A 104 -3.20 11.97 13.13
CA ALA A 104 -3.64 13.28 13.56
C ALA A 104 -2.51 14.02 14.30
N MET A 105 -2.28 15.31 13.97
CA MET A 105 -1.26 16.13 14.64
C MET A 105 -1.63 16.45 16.09
N MET A 106 -2.92 16.54 16.38
CA MET A 106 -3.41 16.90 17.71
C MET A 106 -3.54 15.66 18.58
N ASN A 107 -2.87 15.67 19.73
CA ASN A 107 -2.88 14.58 20.73
C ASN A 107 -4.24 14.33 21.41
N VAL A 108 -5.34 14.87 20.90
CA VAL A 108 -6.72 14.61 21.34
C VAL A 108 -7.54 13.85 20.29
N ASN A 109 -6.90 13.47 19.18
CA ASN A 109 -7.49 12.67 18.13
C ASN A 109 -6.65 11.40 17.92
N SER A 110 -7.31 10.25 17.99
CA SER A 110 -6.71 8.91 17.81
C SER A 110 -6.57 8.48 16.36
N ASP A 111 -6.95 9.32 15.39
CA ASP A 111 -6.87 8.94 13.98
C ASP A 111 -5.45 8.57 13.58
N GLU A 112 -5.32 7.36 13.04
CA GLU A 112 -4.07 6.80 12.57
C GLU A 112 -4.38 5.76 11.50
N ILE A 113 -3.77 5.94 10.33
CA ILE A 113 -3.88 5.07 9.17
C ILE A 113 -2.47 4.68 8.77
N ILE A 114 -2.22 3.38 8.65
CA ILE A 114 -0.93 2.84 8.24
C ILE A 114 -1.17 1.93 7.05
N LEU A 115 -0.48 2.21 5.95
CA LEU A 115 -0.41 1.37 4.76
C LEU A 115 0.98 0.76 4.70
N LEU A 116 1.06 -0.55 4.52
CA LEU A 116 2.32 -1.26 4.31
C LEU A 116 2.23 -2.14 3.08
N LYS A 117 3.35 -2.27 2.37
CA LYS A 117 3.57 -3.29 1.35
C LYS A 117 4.79 -4.10 1.76
N ALA A 118 4.61 -5.40 1.94
CA ALA A 118 5.68 -6.34 2.24
C ALA A 118 6.54 -6.62 1.00
N LYS A 119 7.87 -6.72 1.16
CA LYS A 119 8.78 -7.14 0.08
C LYS A 119 8.49 -8.56 -0.43
N ASP A 120 7.94 -9.41 0.43
CA ASP A 120 7.67 -10.82 0.15
C ASP A 120 6.50 -11.29 1.03
N GLU A 121 5.71 -12.23 0.54
CA GLU A 121 4.57 -12.81 1.25
C GLU A 121 4.96 -13.35 2.63
N LYS A 122 6.18 -13.89 2.78
CA LYS A 122 6.67 -14.41 4.07
C LYS A 122 6.77 -13.34 5.16
N HIS A 123 6.84 -12.06 4.79
CA HIS A 123 6.94 -10.93 5.71
C HIS A 123 5.57 -10.37 6.12
N VAL A 124 4.48 -10.75 5.45
CA VAL A 124 3.14 -10.23 5.77
C VAL A 124 2.74 -10.53 7.21
N LYS A 125 3.09 -11.72 7.71
CA LYS A 125 2.78 -12.10 9.09
C LYS A 125 3.48 -11.19 10.11
N SER A 126 4.78 -10.95 9.95
CA SER A 126 5.54 -10.10 10.88
C SER A 126 5.10 -8.64 10.84
N LEU A 127 4.80 -8.12 9.65
CA LEU A 127 4.24 -6.77 9.50
C LEU A 127 2.85 -6.66 10.13
N LYS A 128 1.99 -7.66 9.98
CA LYS A 128 0.69 -7.68 10.66
C LYS A 128 0.86 -7.67 12.19
N GLU A 129 1.78 -8.46 12.73
CA GLU A 129 2.10 -8.46 14.16
C GLU A 129 2.58 -7.08 14.64
N ALA A 130 3.28 -6.30 13.80
CA ALA A 130 3.66 -4.92 14.12
C ALA A 130 2.44 -3.99 14.22
N LEU A 131 1.47 -4.13 13.32
CA LEU A 131 0.21 -3.37 13.37
C LEU A 131 -0.66 -3.75 14.59
N GLU A 132 -0.68 -5.02 14.98
CA GLU A 132 -1.38 -5.46 16.20
C GLU A 132 -0.72 -4.89 17.47
N ARG A 133 0.63 -4.81 17.52
CA ARG A 133 1.33 -4.12 18.62
C ARG A 133 0.98 -2.65 18.69
N GLU A 134 0.86 -1.98 17.54
CA GLU A 134 0.40 -0.59 17.48
C GLU A 134 -1.02 -0.45 18.06
N LYS A 135 -1.93 -1.33 17.65
CA LYS A 135 -3.30 -1.36 18.18
C LYS A 135 -3.31 -1.50 19.71
N GLU A 136 -2.54 -2.44 20.25
CA GLU A 136 -2.43 -2.64 21.69
C GLU A 136 -1.85 -1.42 22.43
N ALA A 137 -0.86 -0.74 21.84
CA ALA A 137 -0.29 0.48 22.38
C ALA A 137 -1.31 1.64 22.39
N GLN A 138 -2.07 1.78 21.31
CA GLN A 138 -3.14 2.77 21.22
C GLN A 138 -4.26 2.48 22.21
N ILE A 139 -4.66 1.22 22.40
CA ILE A 139 -5.64 0.81 23.42
C ILE A 139 -5.21 1.29 24.81
N LYS A 140 -3.96 0.98 25.21
CA LYS A 140 -3.41 1.39 26.52
C LYS A 140 -3.33 2.91 26.69
N THR A 141 -3.07 3.63 25.61
CA THR A 141 -3.00 5.10 25.63
C THR A 141 -4.40 5.70 25.78
N TRP A 142 -5.34 5.26 24.97
CA TRP A 142 -6.64 5.92 24.87
C TRP A 142 -7.62 5.49 25.96
N GLU A 143 -7.48 4.29 26.54
CA GLU A 143 -8.30 3.82 27.66
C GLU A 143 -8.20 4.74 28.89
N ILE A 144 -7.05 5.39 29.07
CA ILE A 144 -6.80 6.32 30.19
C ILE A 144 -7.00 7.79 29.81
N TYR A 145 -6.94 8.13 28.51
CA TYR A 145 -6.85 9.52 28.08
C TYR A 145 -8.20 10.12 27.68
N LEU A 146 -8.91 9.54 26.70
CA LEU A 146 -10.20 10.06 26.21
C LEU A 146 -11.13 8.91 25.81
N PRO A 147 -12.30 8.73 26.49
CA PRO A 147 -13.24 7.64 26.20
C PRO A 147 -13.71 7.57 24.75
N ASP A 148 -14.02 8.70 24.12
CA ASP A 148 -14.51 8.72 22.73
C ASP A 148 -13.44 8.26 21.74
N GLN A 149 -12.18 8.60 22.00
CA GLN A 149 -11.05 8.15 21.20
C GLN A 149 -10.74 6.68 21.46
N PHE A 150 -10.92 6.21 22.70
CA PHE A 150 -10.79 4.79 23.03
C PHE A 150 -11.78 3.91 22.25
N GLU A 151 -13.03 4.35 22.12
CA GLU A 151 -14.02 3.62 21.31
C GLU A 151 -13.64 3.57 19.82
N LYS A 152 -13.05 4.64 19.27
CA LYS A 152 -12.49 4.61 17.91
C LYS A 152 -11.38 3.57 17.76
N VAL A 153 -10.44 3.53 18.70
CA VAL A 153 -9.33 2.57 18.69
C VAL A 153 -9.83 1.12 18.83
N LYS A 154 -10.86 0.87 19.65
CA LYS A 154 -11.48 -0.46 19.74
C LYS A 154 -12.08 -0.92 18.41
N ASN A 155 -12.63 0.02 17.64
CA ASN A 155 -13.20 -0.22 16.31
C ASN A 155 -12.15 -0.22 15.19
N ASN A 156 -10.85 -0.21 15.53
CA ASN A 156 -9.76 -0.28 14.56
C ASN A 156 -9.86 -1.52 13.67
N VAL A 157 -9.60 -1.32 12.38
CA VAL A 157 -9.52 -2.37 11.36
C VAL A 157 -8.06 -2.62 10.99
N ILE A 158 -7.65 -3.89 11.06
CA ILE A 158 -6.40 -4.38 10.47
C ILE A 158 -6.74 -5.37 9.37
N LYS A 159 -6.25 -5.13 8.16
CA LYS A 159 -6.56 -5.95 6.98
C LYS A 159 -5.31 -6.28 6.19
N THR A 160 -5.36 -7.42 5.50
CA THR A 160 -4.29 -7.91 4.62
C THR A 160 -4.87 -8.34 3.28
N ASN A 161 -4.24 -7.96 2.16
CA ASN A 161 -4.54 -8.46 0.83
C ASN A 161 -3.23 -8.72 0.07
N GLY A 162 -2.88 -9.99 -0.12
CA GLY A 162 -1.55 -10.37 -0.60
C GLY A 162 -0.45 -9.75 0.27
N ASN A 163 0.45 -9.00 -0.35
CA ASN A 163 1.55 -8.32 0.33
C ASN A 163 1.15 -6.98 0.97
N TYR A 164 -0.10 -6.53 0.82
CA TYR A 164 -0.54 -5.22 1.29
C TYR A 164 -1.24 -5.35 2.64
N LEU A 165 -0.98 -4.40 3.54
CA LEU A 165 -1.59 -4.33 4.85
C LEU A 165 -2.17 -2.93 5.10
N LEU A 166 -3.29 -2.91 5.79
CA LEU A 166 -3.97 -1.71 6.29
C LEU A 166 -4.10 -1.82 7.80
N TYR A 167 -3.83 -0.73 8.50
CA TYR A 167 -4.32 -0.43 9.83
C TYR A 167 -5.09 0.89 9.75
N VAL A 168 -6.29 0.95 10.33
CA VAL A 168 -7.07 2.18 10.39
C VAL A 168 -7.84 2.31 11.70
N THR A 169 -7.49 3.36 12.44
CA THR A 169 -8.31 3.97 13.47
C THR A 169 -8.83 5.29 12.88
N SER A 170 -10.14 5.40 12.69
CA SER A 170 -10.78 6.65 12.24
C SER A 170 -12.23 6.75 12.70
N GLY A 171 -12.91 7.85 12.37
CA GLY A 171 -14.36 7.97 12.61
C GLY A 171 -15.22 7.02 11.76
N ASN A 172 -14.76 6.69 10.55
CA ASN A 172 -15.45 5.80 9.59
C ASN A 172 -14.44 4.81 8.98
N PRO A 173 -13.87 3.87 9.77
CA PRO A 173 -12.81 2.98 9.30
C PRO A 173 -13.26 2.10 8.12
N GLU A 174 -14.54 1.78 8.03
CA GLU A 174 -15.13 0.99 6.95
C GLU A 174 -15.08 1.69 5.58
N LYS A 175 -15.16 3.03 5.53
CA LYS A 175 -15.00 3.77 4.26
C LYS A 175 -13.57 3.66 3.75
N ILE A 176 -12.59 3.69 4.66
CA ILE A 176 -11.16 3.54 4.35
C ILE A 176 -10.85 2.09 3.95
N GLU A 177 -11.40 1.11 4.67
CA GLU A 177 -11.30 -0.31 4.31
C GLU A 177 -11.85 -0.57 2.90
N ALA A 178 -13.00 0.04 2.55
CA ALA A 178 -13.58 -0.10 1.22
C ALA A 178 -12.70 0.48 0.10
N ILE A 179 -11.98 1.58 0.37
CA ILE A 179 -10.99 2.14 -0.55
C ILE A 179 -9.84 1.15 -0.73
N PHE A 180 -9.25 0.65 0.37
CA PHE A 180 -8.19 -0.36 0.31
C PHE A 180 -8.60 -1.57 -0.53
N ASP A 181 -9.78 -2.13 -0.27
CA ASP A 181 -10.30 -3.29 -1.01
C ASP A 181 -10.52 -3.02 -2.50
N SER A 182 -10.81 -1.77 -2.89
CA SER A 182 -11.11 -1.43 -4.28
C SER A 182 -9.90 -1.59 -5.21
N TYR A 183 -8.68 -1.59 -4.69
CA TYR A 183 -7.45 -1.77 -5.47
C TYR A 183 -7.17 -3.24 -5.82
N PHE A 184 -7.93 -4.19 -5.27
CA PHE A 184 -7.69 -5.63 -5.45
C PHE A 184 -8.85 -6.37 -6.12
N LYS A 185 -9.78 -5.64 -6.75
CA LYS A 185 -10.98 -6.16 -7.41
C LYS A 185 -10.84 -6.24 -8.92
#